data_AF-A0A420TW61-F1
#
_entry.id   AF-A0A420TW61-F1
#
_cell.length_a   1.000
_cell.length_b   1.000
_cell.length_c   1.000
_cell.angle_alpha   90.00
_cell.angle_beta   90.00
_cell.angle_gamma   90.00
#
_symmetry.space_group_name_H-M   'P 1'
#
loop_
_entity.id
_entity.type
_entity.pdbx_description
1 polymer ?
#
loop_
_entity_poly.entity_id
_entity_poly.type
_entity_poly.pdbx_seq_one_letter_code
_entity_poly.pdbx_strand_id
1 'polypeptide(L)'
;MDTNSDDEVILKLTCDYDADSCKVIDHIIPARLSRVHPERSESGFGLLGTLPAELLLITLVNLDFQSLPRLSRTCLRAKRVVENLVPYQQVLKHAPTVPTALITAGLVGHYPSSAVYRTLRTDRCVSCTDFGGFLYLPTCERVCFECLHRNRGLWMITIPMAKTYFSLTYKQVQTLPIMRIIPGTYCLRTLEKTHKKPFRLVSVKAAKSLAIEVHGSAENLAALFLRLTRQGRQLNHVFERYHKAPLEAPGCDMSTLPPQIPHIGSDPFAGVSSLRAPYITDTGADWGQLCKGCQITYKDFLRRRMPARLYPRLCPPIPKVRSEPRMFALTTRLRSRHGMLTHADHCYGALKILRNLSNEEVADALEANDTQR
;
A
#
# COMPACT_ATOMS: atom_id res chain seq x y z
N MET A 1 13.64 31.82 -21.03
CA MET A 1 13.25 30.49 -20.54
C MET A 1 12.75 30.70 -19.13
N ASP A 2 11.44 30.62 -18.91
CA ASP A 2 10.88 30.82 -17.58
C ASP A 2 11.25 29.62 -16.70
N THR A 3 12.15 29.84 -15.76
CA THR A 3 12.44 28.87 -14.69
C THR A 3 11.24 28.87 -13.75
N ASN A 4 10.26 28.02 -14.04
CA ASN A 4 9.16 27.76 -13.11
C ASN A 4 9.77 27.33 -11.76
N SER A 5 9.21 27.83 -10.66
CA SER A 5 9.58 27.30 -9.34
C SER A 5 9.17 25.83 -9.22
N ASP A 6 9.85 25.05 -8.37
CA ASP A 6 9.52 23.64 -8.12
C ASP A 6 8.04 23.43 -7.77
N ASP A 7 7.48 24.34 -6.98
CA ASP A 7 6.07 24.30 -6.57
C ASP A 7 5.12 24.52 -7.75
N GLU A 8 5.48 25.41 -8.68
CA GLU A 8 4.72 25.65 -9.90
C GLU A 8 4.77 24.44 -10.85
N VAL A 9 5.93 23.79 -10.98
CA VAL A 9 6.07 22.55 -11.77
C VAL A 9 5.19 21.45 -11.19
N ILE A 10 5.26 21.22 -9.87
CA ILE A 10 4.44 20.21 -9.19
C ILE A 10 2.95 20.52 -9.38
N LEU A 11 2.54 21.78 -9.22
CA LEU A 11 1.15 22.19 -9.40
C LEU A 11 0.66 21.93 -10.83
N LYS A 12 1.43 22.31 -11.85
CA LYS A 12 1.09 22.08 -13.27
C LYS A 12 0.97 20.60 -13.63
N LEU A 13 1.76 19.74 -12.97
CA LEU A 13 1.85 18.31 -13.28
C LEU A 13 0.95 17.42 -12.43
N THR A 14 0.45 17.89 -11.29
CA THR A 14 -0.38 17.07 -10.40
C THR A 14 -1.76 16.82 -11.01
N CYS A 15 -2.28 15.60 -10.88
CA CYS A 15 -3.66 15.31 -11.28
C CYS A 15 -4.65 15.86 -10.26
N ASP A 16 -5.72 16.50 -10.75
CA ASP A 16 -6.80 17.05 -9.91
C ASP A 16 -7.85 16.01 -9.48
N TYR A 17 -7.69 14.75 -9.91
CA TYR A 17 -8.68 13.70 -9.71
C TYR A 17 -8.03 12.40 -9.22
N ASP A 18 -8.61 11.80 -8.18
CA ASP A 18 -8.28 10.44 -7.73
C ASP A 18 -8.83 9.44 -8.74
N ALA A 19 -7.96 8.65 -9.37
CA ALA A 19 -8.39 7.72 -10.40
C ALA A 19 -9.44 6.73 -9.87
N ASP A 20 -10.65 6.73 -10.46
CA ASP A 20 -11.78 5.80 -10.24
C ASP A 20 -11.38 4.31 -10.13
N SER A 21 -10.21 3.97 -10.69
CA SER A 21 -9.61 2.64 -10.66
C SER A 21 -9.14 2.13 -9.29
N CYS A 22 -9.18 2.94 -8.23
CA CYS A 22 -8.69 2.57 -6.91
C CYS A 22 -9.71 2.89 -5.81
N LYS A 23 -10.46 1.88 -5.37
CA LYS A 23 -11.32 1.93 -4.18
C LYS A 23 -10.76 0.99 -3.13
N VAL A 24 -10.09 1.57 -2.13
CA VAL A 24 -9.56 0.88 -0.94
C VAL A 24 -10.38 1.31 0.26
N ILE A 25 -9.99 0.95 1.48
CA ILE A 25 -10.71 1.43 2.65
C ILE A 25 -10.59 2.96 2.77
N ASP A 26 -11.73 3.65 2.72
CA ASP A 26 -11.84 5.11 2.70
C ASP A 26 -12.86 5.65 3.73
N HIS A 27 -13.97 4.94 3.94
CA HIS A 27 -15.01 5.33 4.89
C HIS A 27 -14.67 4.91 6.34
N ILE A 28 -13.68 5.58 6.93
CA ILE A 28 -13.26 5.39 8.33
C ILE A 28 -13.42 6.69 9.12
N ILE A 29 -13.99 6.60 10.32
CA ILE A 29 -14.05 7.73 11.25
C ILE A 29 -12.63 8.03 11.76
N PRO A 30 -12.07 9.22 11.49
CA PRO A 30 -10.72 9.56 11.92
C PRO A 30 -10.61 9.59 13.46
N ALA A 31 -9.52 9.04 14.00
CA ALA A 31 -9.18 9.21 15.41
C ALA A 31 -8.95 10.69 15.74
N ARG A 32 -9.31 11.11 16.95
CA ARG A 32 -9.18 12.50 17.39
C ARG A 32 -8.48 12.56 18.75
N LEU A 33 -7.63 13.56 18.92
CA LEU A 33 -7.12 13.95 20.22
C LEU A 33 -8.27 14.49 21.08
N SER A 34 -8.16 14.31 22.39
CA SER A 34 -9.16 14.84 23.31
C SER A 34 -9.06 16.36 23.42
N ARG A 35 -10.20 17.05 23.46
CA ARG A 35 -10.24 18.53 23.55
C ARG A 35 -9.82 19.09 24.92
N VAL A 36 -9.84 18.25 25.95
CA VAL A 36 -9.42 18.64 27.30
C VAL A 36 -7.90 18.82 27.29
N HIS A 37 -7.41 20.00 27.64
CA HIS A 37 -5.97 20.26 27.81
C HIS A 37 -5.74 20.71 29.25
N PRO A 38 -5.16 19.86 30.13
CA PRO A 38 -4.92 20.27 31.50
C PRO A 38 -3.78 21.31 31.54
N GLU A 39 -4.11 22.57 31.85
CA GLU A 39 -3.16 23.69 31.95
C GLU A 39 -2.15 23.49 33.09
N ARG A 40 -2.55 22.83 34.17
CA ARG A 40 -1.69 22.36 35.27
C ARG A 40 -2.09 20.93 35.61
N SER A 41 -1.11 20.03 35.70
CA SER A 41 -1.34 18.64 36.10
C SER A 41 -0.69 18.40 37.46
N GLU A 42 -1.44 18.62 38.54
CA GLU A 42 -1.03 18.26 39.91
C GLU A 42 -1.26 16.77 40.20
N SER A 43 -1.88 16.02 39.28
CA SER A 43 -2.06 14.58 39.41
C SER A 43 -0.74 13.83 39.23
N GLY A 44 -0.39 12.95 40.16
CA GLY A 44 0.70 11.99 39.96
C GLY A 44 0.42 11.00 38.82
N PHE A 45 1.48 10.36 38.29
CA PHE A 45 1.35 9.28 37.28
C PHE A 45 1.23 7.88 37.93
N GLY A 46 0.88 7.83 39.23
CA GLY A 46 0.86 6.61 40.02
C GLY A 46 2.22 5.90 40.01
N LEU A 47 2.20 4.56 40.03
CA LEU A 47 3.40 3.73 39.97
C LEU A 47 4.21 3.92 38.68
N LEU A 48 3.60 4.31 37.57
CA LEU A 48 4.34 4.63 36.34
C LEU A 48 5.20 5.89 36.48
N GLY A 49 4.86 6.76 37.46
CA GLY A 49 5.64 7.95 37.78
C GLY A 49 6.95 7.66 38.53
N THR A 50 7.17 6.44 39.02
CA THR A 50 8.42 6.06 39.68
C THR A 50 9.48 5.55 38.70
N LEU A 51 9.10 5.29 37.45
CA LEU A 51 10.01 4.86 36.40
C LEU A 51 10.92 6.02 35.97
N PRO A 52 12.22 5.76 35.71
CA PRO A 52 13.06 6.65 34.93
C PRO A 52 12.39 7.05 33.62
N ALA A 53 12.64 8.28 33.16
CA ALA A 53 11.98 8.84 31.98
C ALA A 53 12.19 7.98 30.73
N GLU A 54 13.37 7.38 30.59
CA GLU A 54 13.74 6.50 29.47
C GLU A 54 12.91 5.23 29.46
N LEU A 55 12.76 4.56 30.62
CA LEU A 55 11.96 3.34 30.75
C LEU A 55 10.48 3.63 30.51
N LEU A 56 10.00 4.78 30.98
CA LEU A 56 8.65 5.22 30.72
C LEU A 56 8.42 5.44 29.22
N LEU A 57 9.33 6.14 28.54
CA LEU A 57 9.25 6.37 27.09
C LEU A 57 9.29 5.06 26.30
N ILE A 58 10.23 4.16 26.60
CA ILE A 58 10.33 2.83 25.97
C ILE A 58 9.03 2.03 26.16
N THR A 59 8.44 2.08 27.36
CA THR A 59 7.16 1.41 27.62
C THR A 59 6.06 1.99 26.73
N LEU A 60 5.94 3.32 26.68
CA LEU A 60 4.87 4.00 25.96
C LEU A 60 4.96 3.83 24.44
N VAL A 61 6.16 3.88 23.85
CA VAL A 61 6.34 3.70 22.39
C VAL A 61 6.03 2.27 21.93
N ASN A 62 6.02 1.30 22.85
CA ASN A 62 5.65 -0.08 22.61
C ASN A 62 4.15 -0.36 22.84
N LEU A 63 3.38 0.61 23.34
CA LEU A 63 1.93 0.50 23.41
C LEU A 63 1.30 0.76 22.04
N ASP A 64 0.21 0.04 21.76
CA ASP A 64 -0.59 0.20 20.56
C ASP A 64 -1.56 1.41 20.63
N PHE A 65 -2.20 1.72 19.50
CA PHE A 65 -3.17 2.81 19.39
C PHE A 65 -4.50 2.58 20.12
N GLN A 66 -4.71 1.42 20.75
CA GLN A 66 -5.86 1.17 21.61
C GLN A 66 -5.51 1.40 23.08
N SER A 67 -4.29 1.06 23.48
CA SER A 67 -3.78 1.09 24.83
C SER A 67 -3.38 2.51 25.24
N LEU A 68 -2.75 3.27 24.34
CA LEU A 68 -2.37 4.67 24.59
C LEU A 68 -3.57 5.56 24.97
N PRO A 69 -4.69 5.60 24.22
CA PRO A 69 -5.87 6.38 24.61
C PRO A 69 -6.55 5.88 25.88
N ARG A 70 -6.37 4.60 26.27
CA ARG A 70 -6.89 4.08 27.54
C ARG A 70 -6.05 4.60 28.70
N LEU A 71 -4.73 4.55 28.57
CA LEU A 71 -3.80 5.12 29.52
C LEU A 71 -4.01 6.63 29.68
N SER A 72 -4.25 7.35 28.58
CA SER A 72 -4.51 8.80 28.62
C SER A 72 -5.77 9.19 29.40
N ARG A 73 -6.65 8.23 29.75
CA ARG A 73 -7.89 8.49 30.50
C ARG A 73 -7.76 8.19 31.99
N THR A 74 -6.63 7.66 32.46
CA THR A 74 -6.47 7.28 33.87
C THR A 74 -6.14 8.47 34.78
N CYS A 75 -5.34 9.43 34.31
CA CYS A 75 -5.09 10.69 35.00
C CYS A 75 -4.62 11.80 34.04
N LEU A 76 -4.62 13.06 34.51
CA LEU A 76 -4.22 14.21 33.70
C LEU A 76 -2.73 14.17 33.28
N ARG A 77 -1.86 13.63 34.15
CA ARG A 77 -0.44 13.44 33.82
C ARG A 77 -0.26 12.38 32.73
N ALA A 78 -0.95 11.25 32.82
CA ALA A 78 -0.94 10.21 31.79
C ALA A 78 -1.40 10.77 30.43
N LYS A 79 -2.49 11.53 30.45
CA LYS A 79 -3.00 12.24 29.27
C LYS A 79 -1.94 13.12 28.63
N ARG A 80 -1.32 14.00 29.41
CA ARG A 80 -0.28 14.91 28.92
C ARG A 80 0.90 14.13 28.34
N VAL A 81 1.36 13.07 29.00
CA VAL A 81 2.49 12.27 28.52
C VAL A 81 2.14 11.55 27.20
N VAL A 82 0.97 10.92 27.10
CA VAL A 82 0.54 10.22 25.88
C VAL A 82 0.31 11.19 24.71
N GLU A 83 -0.36 12.33 24.93
CA GLU A 83 -0.64 13.29 23.85
C GLU A 83 0.61 14.04 23.35
N ASN A 84 1.69 14.07 24.14
CA ASN A 84 3.00 14.58 23.72
C ASN A 84 3.94 13.48 23.21
N LEU A 85 3.51 12.22 23.19
CA LEU A 85 4.30 11.12 22.64
C LEU A 85 4.34 11.24 21.11
N VAL A 86 5.54 11.45 20.53
CA VAL A 86 5.73 11.74 19.10
C VAL A 86 5.01 10.73 18.18
N PRO A 87 5.20 9.40 18.29
CA PRO A 87 4.46 8.43 17.49
C PRO A 87 2.94 8.59 17.55
N TYR A 88 2.39 8.85 18.74
CA TYR A 88 0.95 9.00 18.92
C TYR A 88 0.45 10.30 18.28
N GLN A 89 1.09 11.41 18.62
CA GLN A 89 0.71 12.74 18.15
C GLN A 89 0.81 12.86 16.63
N GLN A 90 1.94 12.42 16.04
CA GLN A 90 2.19 12.56 14.61
C GLN A 90 1.23 11.70 13.77
N VAL A 91 0.96 10.47 14.20
CA VAL A 91 0.00 9.61 13.49
C VAL A 91 -1.43 10.13 13.61
N LEU A 92 -1.87 10.61 14.78
CA LEU A 92 -3.20 11.20 14.92
C LEU A 92 -3.34 12.52 14.14
N LYS A 93 -2.28 13.30 14.01
CA LYS A 93 -2.28 14.55 13.25
C LYS A 93 -2.34 14.31 11.74
N HIS A 94 -1.52 13.39 11.23
CA HIS A 94 -1.29 13.25 9.79
C HIS A 94 -2.02 12.05 9.16
N ALA A 95 -2.26 10.98 9.92
CA ALA A 95 -2.90 9.75 9.43
C ALA A 95 -3.97 9.23 10.42
N PRO A 96 -4.95 10.05 10.84
CA PRO A 96 -5.91 9.68 11.89
C PRO A 96 -6.81 8.48 11.55
N THR A 97 -6.96 8.14 10.27
CA THR A 97 -7.71 6.97 9.84
C THR A 97 -6.96 5.66 10.08
N VAL A 98 -5.63 5.67 10.13
CA VAL A 98 -4.80 4.46 10.32
C VAL A 98 -5.08 3.77 11.66
N PRO A 99 -5.05 4.46 12.81
CA PRO A 99 -5.44 3.85 14.09
C PRO A 99 -6.84 3.23 14.08
N THR A 100 -7.84 3.96 13.57
CA THR A 100 -9.21 3.44 13.50
C THR A 100 -9.32 2.24 12.56
N ALA A 101 -8.59 2.24 11.44
CA ALA A 101 -8.53 1.11 10.52
C ALA A 101 -8.00 -0.14 11.21
N LEU A 102 -6.87 -0.03 11.92
CA LEU A 102 -6.27 -1.13 12.67
C LEU A 102 -7.20 -1.67 13.76
N ILE A 103 -7.90 -0.79 14.48
CA ILE A 103 -8.88 -1.19 15.51
C ILE A 103 -10.06 -1.93 14.86
N THR A 104 -10.68 -1.33 13.83
CA THR A 104 -11.86 -1.89 13.16
C THR A 104 -11.55 -3.22 12.48
N ALA A 105 -10.34 -3.33 11.91
CA ALA A 105 -9.83 -4.54 11.29
C ALA A 105 -9.38 -5.61 12.30
N GLY A 106 -9.37 -5.31 13.60
CA GLY A 106 -8.94 -6.24 14.65
C GLY A 106 -7.43 -6.50 14.67
N LEU A 107 -6.62 -5.56 14.16
CA LEU A 107 -5.17 -5.69 14.01
C LEU A 107 -4.35 -4.78 14.94
N VAL A 108 -5.01 -3.90 15.72
CA VAL A 108 -4.31 -2.88 16.55
C VAL A 108 -3.28 -3.47 17.52
N GLY A 109 -3.56 -4.61 18.14
CA GLY A 109 -2.66 -5.24 19.11
C GLY A 109 -1.40 -5.88 18.52
N HIS A 110 -1.29 -5.96 17.18
CA HIS A 110 -0.12 -6.50 16.51
C HIS A 110 1.00 -5.48 16.32
N TYR A 111 0.70 -4.18 16.42
CA TYR A 111 1.66 -3.13 16.06
C TYR A 111 1.79 -2.09 17.18
N PRO A 112 3.00 -1.93 17.75
CA PRO A 112 3.25 -0.81 18.64
C PRO A 112 3.14 0.51 17.88
N SER A 113 2.77 1.58 18.57
CA SER A 113 2.62 2.92 17.97
C SER A 113 3.89 3.39 17.26
N SER A 114 5.06 3.05 17.79
CA SER A 114 6.35 3.32 17.16
C SER A 114 6.57 2.60 15.83
N ALA A 115 6.11 1.35 15.68
CA ALA A 115 6.24 0.63 14.42
C ALA A 115 5.37 1.25 13.34
N VAL A 116 4.11 1.58 13.66
CA VAL A 116 3.21 2.28 12.74
C VAL A 116 3.80 3.63 12.33
N TYR A 117 4.29 4.41 13.29
CA TYR A 117 4.92 5.70 12.99
C TYR A 117 6.17 5.54 12.12
N ARG A 118 7.04 4.56 12.41
CA ARG A 118 8.21 4.26 11.59
C ARG A 118 7.83 3.88 10.17
N THR A 119 6.81 3.05 9.98
CA THR A 119 6.29 2.73 8.65
C THR A 119 5.84 4.00 7.93
N LEU A 120 5.09 4.88 8.59
CA LEU A 120 4.63 6.13 7.99
C LEU A 120 5.75 7.16 7.76
N ARG A 121 6.91 6.99 8.41
CA ARG A 121 8.16 7.74 8.17
C ARG A 121 8.99 7.20 7.00
N THR A 122 8.49 6.22 6.28
CA THR A 122 9.08 5.78 5.01
C THR A 122 8.14 6.15 3.86
N ASP A 123 8.69 6.40 2.68
CA ASP A 123 7.90 6.62 1.46
C ASP A 123 7.86 5.39 0.57
N ARG A 124 8.67 4.36 0.85
CA ARG A 124 8.93 3.23 -0.03
C ARG A 124 7.94 2.09 0.11
N CYS A 125 7.55 1.51 -1.01
CA CYS A 125 6.80 0.28 -1.09
C CYS A 125 7.69 -0.91 -0.68
N VAL A 126 7.19 -1.76 0.23
CA VAL A 126 7.89 -2.97 0.68
C VAL A 126 8.19 -3.95 -0.46
N SER A 127 7.39 -3.91 -1.53
CA SER A 127 7.45 -4.88 -2.62
C SER A 127 8.38 -4.43 -3.76
N CYS A 128 8.32 -3.16 -4.17
CA CYS A 128 9.06 -2.66 -5.35
C CYS A 128 9.88 -1.40 -5.12
N THR A 129 9.91 -0.84 -3.90
CA THR A 129 10.63 0.39 -3.52
C THR A 129 10.17 1.71 -4.18
N ASP A 130 9.16 1.67 -5.07
CA ASP A 130 8.47 2.89 -5.52
C ASP A 130 7.71 3.56 -4.35
N PHE A 131 7.12 4.73 -4.57
CA PHE A 131 6.30 5.38 -3.55
C PHE A 131 5.11 4.51 -3.11
N GLY A 132 5.13 4.08 -1.85
CA GLY A 132 4.12 3.24 -1.24
C GLY A 132 2.97 4.07 -0.68
N GLY A 133 2.05 4.55 -1.52
CA GLY A 133 0.98 5.44 -1.06
C GLY A 133 -0.13 4.80 -0.22
N PHE A 134 -0.10 3.49 -0.02
CA PHE A 134 -1.10 2.76 0.76
C PHE A 134 -0.46 2.04 1.94
N LEU A 135 -1.19 1.90 3.03
CA LEU A 135 -0.81 1.04 4.15
C LEU A 135 -1.53 -0.30 4.02
N TYR A 136 -0.77 -1.39 3.88
CA TYR A 136 -1.29 -2.75 3.92
C TYR A 136 -1.43 -3.19 5.39
N LEU A 137 -2.67 -3.30 5.86
CA LEU A 137 -2.99 -3.51 7.26
C LEU A 137 -2.45 -4.82 7.85
N PRO A 138 -2.47 -5.97 7.13
CA PRO A 138 -2.03 -7.26 7.69
C PRO A 138 -0.56 -7.35 8.08
N THR A 139 0.32 -6.47 7.57
CA THR A 139 1.73 -6.40 8.00
C THR A 139 2.18 -5.01 8.46
N CYS A 140 1.29 -4.01 8.41
CA CYS A 140 1.61 -2.60 8.67
C CYS A 140 2.79 -2.09 7.82
N GLU A 141 2.74 -2.39 6.53
CA GLU A 141 3.78 -2.02 5.55
C GLU A 141 3.20 -1.12 4.45
N ARG A 142 4.05 -0.27 3.86
CA ARG A 142 3.64 0.58 2.75
C ARG A 142 3.67 -0.17 1.43
N VAL A 143 2.68 0.05 0.58
CA VAL A 143 2.55 -0.60 -0.72
C VAL A 143 2.11 0.41 -1.78
N CYS A 144 2.64 0.30 -3.00
CA CYS A 144 2.18 1.06 -4.16
C CYS A 144 0.95 0.41 -4.82
N PHE A 145 0.26 1.15 -5.70
CA PHE A 145 -0.94 0.63 -6.38
C PHE A 145 -0.66 -0.61 -7.24
N GLU A 146 0.43 -0.62 -8.01
CA GLU A 146 0.78 -1.76 -8.88
C GLU A 146 1.05 -3.03 -8.08
N CYS A 147 1.71 -2.91 -6.93
CA CYS A 147 1.94 -4.05 -6.06
C CYS A 147 0.65 -4.53 -5.40
N LEU A 148 -0.23 -3.65 -4.92
CA LEU A 148 -1.55 -4.07 -4.42
C LEU A 148 -2.38 -4.80 -5.49
N HIS A 149 -2.32 -4.33 -6.73
CA HIS A 149 -3.07 -4.93 -7.84
C HIS A 149 -2.49 -6.29 -8.29
N ARG A 150 -1.16 -6.40 -8.42
CA ARG A 150 -0.50 -7.53 -9.10
C ARG A 150 0.17 -8.52 -8.16
N ASN A 151 0.61 -8.09 -6.97
CA ASN A 151 1.34 -8.96 -6.05
C ASN A 151 0.37 -9.84 -5.26
N ARG A 152 0.24 -11.10 -5.69
CA ARG A 152 -0.63 -12.11 -5.07
C ARG A 152 -0.24 -12.44 -3.62
N GLY A 153 0.98 -12.13 -3.20
CA GLY A 153 1.39 -12.25 -1.80
C GLY A 153 0.64 -11.30 -0.87
N LEU A 154 0.11 -10.19 -1.41
CA LEU A 154 -0.68 -9.20 -0.68
C LEU A 154 -2.19 -9.51 -0.70
N TRP A 155 -2.61 -10.53 -1.43
CA TRP A 155 -4.02 -10.92 -1.50
C TRP A 155 -4.50 -11.46 -0.15
N MET A 156 -5.81 -11.36 0.05
CA MET A 156 -6.48 -11.92 1.23
C MET A 156 -7.22 -13.20 0.86
N ILE A 157 -7.44 -14.06 1.85
CA ILE A 157 -8.18 -15.31 1.70
C ILE A 157 -9.04 -15.55 2.94
N THR A 158 -10.23 -16.13 2.75
CA THR A 158 -11.10 -16.48 3.88
C THR A 158 -10.51 -17.66 4.65
N ILE A 159 -10.82 -17.76 5.95
CA ILE A 159 -10.38 -18.90 6.78
C ILE A 159 -10.82 -20.25 6.15
N PRO A 160 -12.08 -20.46 5.70
CA PRO A 160 -12.47 -21.71 5.04
C PRO A 160 -11.66 -22.02 3.78
N MET A 161 -11.35 -21.01 2.97
CA MET A 161 -10.54 -21.19 1.78
C MET A 161 -9.09 -21.49 2.15
N ALA A 162 -8.50 -20.84 3.15
CA ALA A 162 -7.15 -21.17 3.64
C ALA A 162 -7.05 -22.63 4.09
N LYS A 163 -8.03 -23.11 4.86
CA LYS A 163 -8.11 -24.53 5.25
C LYS A 163 -8.21 -25.47 4.06
N THR A 164 -9.09 -25.14 3.12
CA THR A 164 -9.36 -26.00 1.96
C THR A 164 -8.20 -26.02 0.98
N TYR A 165 -7.58 -24.87 0.75
CA TYR A 165 -6.60 -24.68 -0.30
C TYR A 165 -5.18 -24.97 0.16
N PHE A 166 -4.85 -24.72 1.43
CA PHE A 166 -3.54 -25.02 1.98
C PHE A 166 -3.54 -26.25 2.90
N SER A 167 -4.66 -26.99 2.97
CA SER A 167 -4.86 -28.13 3.89
C SER A 167 -4.48 -27.83 5.34
N LEU A 168 -4.78 -26.61 5.79
CA LEU A 168 -4.56 -26.18 7.16
C LEU A 168 -5.76 -26.51 8.05
N THR A 169 -5.49 -26.79 9.32
CA THR A 169 -6.52 -26.90 10.37
C THR A 169 -6.97 -25.53 10.84
N TYR A 170 -8.13 -25.46 11.50
CA TYR A 170 -8.61 -24.20 12.07
C TYR A 170 -7.66 -23.65 13.13
N LYS A 171 -7.10 -24.52 14.00
CA LYS A 171 -6.14 -24.14 15.04
C LYS A 171 -4.87 -23.52 14.44
N GLN A 172 -4.34 -24.11 13.37
CA GLN A 172 -3.20 -23.56 12.64
C GLN A 172 -3.50 -22.17 12.08
N VAL A 173 -4.62 -21.99 11.38
CA VAL A 173 -4.99 -20.67 10.82
C VAL A 173 -5.20 -19.61 11.91
N GLN A 174 -5.64 -19.99 13.11
CA GLN A 174 -5.79 -19.06 14.25
C GLN A 174 -4.48 -18.49 14.79
N THR A 175 -3.33 -19.07 14.44
CA THR A 175 -2.01 -18.51 14.79
C THR A 175 -1.63 -17.30 13.93
N LEU A 176 -2.28 -17.14 12.77
CA LEU A 176 -2.02 -16.03 11.86
C LEU A 176 -2.70 -14.75 12.33
N PRO A 177 -2.19 -13.56 11.95
CA PRO A 177 -2.93 -12.32 12.09
C PRO A 177 -4.25 -12.38 11.31
N ILE A 178 -5.37 -12.38 12.03
CA ILE A 178 -6.70 -12.47 11.43
C ILE A 178 -7.31 -11.08 11.34
N MET A 179 -7.52 -10.65 10.10
CA MET A 179 -8.14 -9.38 9.77
C MET A 179 -9.66 -9.55 9.67
N ARG A 180 -10.41 -8.64 10.30
CA ARG A 180 -11.83 -8.43 10.01
C ARG A 180 -11.96 -7.46 8.84
N ILE A 181 -12.70 -7.85 7.81
CA ILE A 181 -13.01 -6.92 6.72
C ILE A 181 -13.85 -5.75 7.24
N ILE A 182 -13.50 -4.55 6.79
CA ILE A 182 -14.32 -3.35 6.99
C ILE A 182 -15.37 -3.36 5.88
N PRO A 183 -16.67 -3.17 6.14
CA PRO A 183 -17.66 -3.12 5.06
C PRO A 183 -17.41 -1.94 4.11
N GLY A 184 -17.61 -2.16 2.81
CA GLY A 184 -17.35 -1.13 1.80
C GLY A 184 -17.41 -1.67 0.37
N THR A 185 -17.15 -0.78 -0.59
CA THR A 185 -17.01 -1.13 -2.02
C THR A 185 -15.56 -0.94 -2.43
N TYR A 186 -14.98 -1.98 -3.03
CA TYR A 186 -13.56 -2.06 -3.30
C TYR A 186 -13.27 -2.35 -4.76
N CYS A 187 -12.14 -1.84 -5.25
CA CYS A 187 -11.68 -1.99 -6.62
C CYS A 187 -10.17 -1.69 -6.70
N LEU A 188 -9.40 -2.55 -7.37
CA LEU A 188 -8.03 -2.26 -7.78
C LEU A 188 -7.88 -2.54 -9.26
N ARG A 189 -8.39 -1.67 -10.14
CA ARG A 189 -8.42 -1.87 -11.60
C ARG A 189 -9.14 -3.15 -12.02
N THR A 190 -10.14 -3.54 -11.24
CA THR A 190 -11.01 -4.69 -11.47
C THR A 190 -12.46 -4.24 -11.39
N LEU A 191 -13.41 -5.17 -11.55
CA LEU A 191 -14.80 -4.87 -11.23
C LEU A 191 -14.94 -4.51 -9.74
N GLU A 192 -15.82 -3.56 -9.46
CA GLU A 192 -16.18 -3.18 -8.10
C GLU A 192 -16.80 -4.35 -7.35
N LYS A 193 -16.44 -4.49 -6.07
CA LYS A 193 -16.96 -5.52 -5.19
C LYS A 193 -17.41 -4.92 -3.88
N THR A 194 -18.68 -5.08 -3.57
CA THR A 194 -19.25 -4.62 -2.31
C THR A 194 -19.29 -5.76 -1.29
N HIS A 195 -18.68 -5.53 -0.13
CA HIS A 195 -18.73 -6.43 1.02
C HIS A 195 -19.55 -5.76 2.13
N LYS A 196 -20.80 -6.19 2.31
CA LYS A 196 -21.74 -5.56 3.26
C LYS A 196 -21.59 -6.06 4.70
N LYS A 197 -21.13 -7.29 4.89
CA LYS A 197 -21.06 -7.96 6.20
C LYS A 197 -19.61 -8.17 6.60
N PRO A 198 -19.25 -7.98 7.88
CA PRO A 198 -17.92 -8.30 8.37
C PRO A 198 -17.70 -9.81 8.42
N PHE A 199 -16.57 -10.28 7.91
CA PHE A 199 -16.04 -11.63 8.02
C PHE A 199 -14.51 -11.61 8.16
N ARG A 200 -13.91 -12.77 8.42
CA ARG A 200 -12.50 -12.92 8.78
C ARG A 200 -11.66 -13.38 7.59
N LEU A 201 -10.52 -12.74 7.42
CA LEU A 201 -9.54 -12.95 6.36
C LEU A 201 -8.15 -13.14 6.97
N VAL A 202 -7.28 -13.82 6.22
CA VAL A 202 -5.83 -13.88 6.46
C VAL A 202 -5.09 -13.54 5.17
N SER A 203 -3.83 -13.12 5.29
CA SER A 203 -2.96 -12.92 4.12
C SER A 203 -2.67 -14.26 3.44
N VAL A 204 -2.69 -14.27 2.11
CA VAL A 204 -2.29 -15.44 1.31
C VAL A 204 -0.83 -15.80 1.55
N LYS A 205 0.06 -14.81 1.64
CA LYS A 205 1.48 -15.02 1.96
C LYS A 205 1.62 -15.72 3.32
N ALA A 206 0.94 -15.22 4.35
CA ALA A 206 1.00 -15.80 5.69
C ALA A 206 0.43 -17.23 5.73
N ALA A 207 -0.71 -17.48 5.08
CA ALA A 207 -1.29 -18.81 4.98
C ALA A 207 -0.38 -19.79 4.22
N LYS A 208 0.25 -19.34 3.14
CA LYS A 208 1.19 -20.15 2.35
C LYS A 208 2.46 -20.45 3.15
N SER A 209 3.05 -19.47 3.84
CA SER A 209 4.22 -19.67 4.70
C SER A 209 3.94 -20.71 5.78
N LEU A 210 2.81 -20.60 6.48
CA LEU A 210 2.40 -21.57 7.49
C LEU A 210 2.17 -22.96 6.88
N ALA A 211 1.60 -23.03 5.68
CA ALA A 211 1.41 -24.30 4.99
C ALA A 211 2.75 -24.98 4.64
N ILE A 212 3.75 -24.23 4.19
CA ILE A 212 5.09 -24.76 3.93
C ILE A 212 5.69 -25.34 5.21
N GLU A 213 5.57 -24.64 6.33
CA GLU A 213 6.03 -25.14 7.63
C GLU A 213 5.31 -26.44 8.03
N VAL A 214 3.97 -26.47 7.92
CA VAL A 214 3.15 -27.63 8.29
C VAL A 214 3.40 -28.84 7.39
N HIS A 215 3.60 -28.63 6.09
CA HIS A 215 3.85 -29.69 5.11
C HIS A 215 5.34 -29.99 4.90
N GLY A 216 6.22 -29.30 5.62
CA GLY A 216 7.68 -29.49 5.62
C GLY A 216 8.43 -28.79 4.48
N SER A 217 7.81 -28.57 3.31
CA SER A 217 8.48 -27.87 2.20
C SER A 217 7.50 -27.29 1.16
N ALA A 218 8.03 -26.43 0.29
CA ALA A 218 7.28 -25.87 -0.84
C ALA A 218 6.90 -26.93 -1.89
N GLU A 219 7.77 -27.93 -2.09
CA GLU A 219 7.57 -29.06 -2.99
C GLU A 219 6.42 -29.95 -2.50
N ASN A 220 6.37 -30.22 -1.20
CA ASN A 220 5.28 -30.99 -0.59
C ASN A 220 3.94 -30.26 -0.73
N LEU A 221 3.92 -28.94 -0.54
CA LEU A 221 2.74 -28.12 -0.77
C LEU A 221 2.29 -28.12 -2.25
N ALA A 222 3.25 -28.10 -3.20
CA ALA A 222 2.96 -28.22 -4.63
C ALA A 222 2.45 -29.63 -5.02
N ALA A 223 2.97 -30.69 -4.40
CA ALA A 223 2.49 -32.05 -4.60
C ALA A 223 1.04 -32.21 -4.08
N LEU A 224 0.71 -31.58 -2.95
CA LEU A 224 -0.66 -31.50 -2.44
C LEU A 224 -1.60 -30.80 -3.44
N PHE A 225 -1.15 -29.70 -4.06
CA PHE A 225 -1.90 -29.01 -5.12
C PHE A 225 -2.25 -29.96 -6.29
N LEU A 226 -1.30 -30.76 -6.74
CA LEU A 226 -1.51 -31.75 -7.81
C LEU A 226 -2.46 -32.88 -7.37
N ARG A 227 -2.37 -33.33 -6.12
CA ARG A 227 -3.26 -34.38 -5.60
C ARG A 227 -4.70 -33.89 -5.49
N LEU A 228 -4.92 -32.69 -4.96
CA LEU A 228 -6.26 -32.11 -4.78
C LEU A 228 -6.96 -31.86 -6.13
N THR A 229 -6.21 -31.47 -7.16
CA THR A 229 -6.73 -31.30 -8.53
C THR A 229 -7.10 -32.62 -9.19
N ARG A 230 -6.30 -33.69 -9.00
CA ARG A 230 -6.61 -35.03 -9.53
C ARG A 230 -7.81 -35.71 -8.86
N GLN A 231 -8.15 -35.34 -7.62
CA GLN A 231 -9.30 -35.89 -6.89
C GLN A 231 -10.66 -35.31 -7.31
N GLY A 232 -10.75 -34.61 -8.46
CA GLY A 232 -12.02 -34.14 -9.02
C GLY A 232 -12.70 -33.02 -8.21
N ARG A 233 -12.00 -32.41 -7.23
CA ARG A 233 -12.49 -31.18 -6.61
C ARG A 233 -12.51 -30.10 -7.69
N GLN A 234 -13.65 -29.45 -7.90
CA GLN A 234 -13.73 -28.23 -8.73
C GLN A 234 -12.90 -27.12 -8.08
N LEU A 235 -11.61 -27.13 -8.35
CA LEU A 235 -10.68 -26.12 -7.87
C LEU A 235 -10.68 -25.00 -8.90
N ASN A 236 -11.25 -23.87 -8.49
CA ASN A 236 -11.34 -22.67 -9.32
C ASN A 236 -9.94 -22.13 -9.68
N HIS A 237 -9.85 -21.30 -10.72
CA HIS A 237 -8.60 -20.61 -11.09
C HIS A 237 -7.99 -19.76 -9.96
N VAL A 238 -8.76 -19.47 -8.89
CA VAL A 238 -8.30 -18.73 -7.72
C VAL A 238 -7.41 -19.60 -6.83
N PHE A 239 -7.67 -20.90 -6.74
CA PHE A 239 -6.85 -21.88 -6.02
C PHE A 239 -5.39 -21.88 -6.51
N GLU A 240 -5.18 -22.02 -7.81
CA GLU A 240 -3.85 -22.00 -8.43
C GLU A 240 -3.11 -20.69 -8.16
N ARG A 241 -3.82 -19.56 -8.17
CA ARG A 241 -3.23 -18.24 -7.93
C ARG A 241 -2.70 -18.09 -6.51
N TYR A 242 -3.40 -18.63 -5.51
CA TYR A 242 -2.92 -18.59 -4.13
C TYR A 242 -1.69 -19.47 -3.92
N HIS A 243 -1.66 -20.66 -4.52
CA HIS A 243 -0.48 -21.54 -4.47
C HIS A 243 0.73 -20.91 -5.18
N LYS A 244 0.52 -20.22 -6.29
CA LYS A 244 1.56 -19.49 -7.04
C LYS A 244 1.85 -18.10 -6.50
N ALA A 245 1.28 -17.69 -5.36
CA ALA A 245 1.58 -16.39 -4.78
C ALA A 245 3.06 -16.33 -4.34
N PRO A 246 3.79 -15.24 -4.66
CA PRO A 246 5.17 -15.08 -4.23
C PRO A 246 5.23 -14.88 -2.72
N LEU A 247 6.27 -15.43 -2.09
CA LEU A 247 6.60 -15.17 -0.69
C LEU A 247 7.54 -13.97 -0.58
N GLU A 248 8.45 -13.84 -1.53
CA GLU A 248 9.41 -12.74 -1.59
C GLU A 248 8.91 -11.54 -2.38
N ALA A 249 9.42 -10.38 -2.00
CA ALA A 249 9.20 -9.16 -2.75
C ALA A 249 9.94 -9.25 -4.10
N PRO A 250 9.33 -8.80 -5.21
CA PRO A 250 9.96 -8.76 -6.53
C PRO A 250 11.16 -7.80 -6.59
N GLY A 251 11.28 -6.85 -5.67
CA GLY A 251 12.36 -5.84 -5.65
C GLY A 251 12.31 -4.84 -6.80
N CYS A 252 11.30 -4.95 -7.67
CA CYS A 252 11.13 -4.12 -8.85
C CYS A 252 9.64 -3.90 -9.14
N ASP A 253 9.38 -2.92 -10.00
CA ASP A 253 8.03 -2.55 -10.42
C ASP A 253 7.32 -3.72 -11.13
N MET A 254 6.21 -4.16 -10.53
CA MET A 254 5.38 -5.28 -11.01
C MET A 254 4.80 -5.08 -12.42
N SER A 255 4.78 -3.84 -12.94
CA SER A 255 4.36 -3.56 -14.31
C SER A 255 5.47 -3.80 -15.35
N THR A 256 6.73 -3.93 -14.92
CA THR A 256 7.87 -4.29 -15.79
C THR A 256 8.06 -5.80 -15.92
N LEU A 257 7.49 -6.58 -15.00
CA LEU A 257 7.59 -8.02 -15.01
C LEU A 257 6.59 -8.67 -15.98
N PRO A 258 6.95 -9.80 -16.62
CA PRO A 258 5.97 -10.62 -17.32
C PRO A 258 4.90 -11.06 -16.32
N PRO A 259 3.61 -11.02 -16.70
CA PRO A 259 2.54 -11.50 -15.83
C PRO A 259 2.77 -12.98 -15.56
N GLN A 260 2.84 -13.38 -14.28
CA GLN A 260 3.13 -14.78 -13.92
C GLN A 260 2.01 -15.75 -14.39
N ILE A 261 0.83 -15.21 -14.73
CA ILE A 261 -0.30 -15.90 -15.37
C ILE A 261 -0.93 -14.91 -16.37
N PRO A 262 -1.29 -15.30 -17.61
CA PRO A 262 -1.80 -14.41 -18.66
C PRO A 262 -2.99 -13.55 -18.24
N HIS A 263 -3.78 -14.07 -17.29
CA HIS A 263 -4.87 -13.35 -16.65
C HIS A 263 -4.58 -13.23 -15.14
N ILE A 264 -4.31 -12.01 -14.67
CA ILE A 264 -4.28 -11.69 -13.23
C ILE A 264 -5.57 -12.21 -12.57
N GLY A 265 -6.68 -12.05 -13.32
CA GLY A 265 -8.04 -12.44 -12.95
C GLY A 265 -8.53 -11.73 -11.70
N SER A 266 -9.80 -11.93 -11.38
CA SER A 266 -10.46 -11.12 -10.35
C SER A 266 -10.10 -11.61 -8.94
N ASP A 267 -9.31 -10.85 -8.20
CA ASP A 267 -9.13 -11.06 -6.75
C ASP A 267 -10.46 -10.74 -6.03
N PRO A 268 -11.13 -11.71 -5.37
CA PRO A 268 -12.37 -11.50 -4.63
C PRO A 268 -12.26 -10.44 -3.52
N PHE A 269 -11.05 -10.16 -3.05
CA PHE A 269 -10.77 -9.28 -1.91
C PHE A 269 -9.82 -8.14 -2.29
N ALA A 270 -9.79 -7.75 -3.58
CA ALA A 270 -8.99 -6.63 -4.05
C ALA A 270 -9.31 -5.36 -3.25
N GLY A 271 -8.29 -4.72 -2.66
CA GLY A 271 -8.41 -3.43 -1.96
C GLY A 271 -8.92 -3.48 -0.52
N VAL A 272 -9.42 -4.64 -0.04
CA VAL A 272 -10.06 -4.73 1.29
C VAL A 272 -9.10 -4.62 2.46
N SER A 273 -7.81 -4.82 2.23
CA SER A 273 -6.75 -4.93 3.24
C SER A 273 -5.83 -3.70 3.31
N SER A 274 -6.19 -2.64 2.60
CA SER A 274 -5.36 -1.44 2.49
C SER A 274 -6.17 -0.17 2.64
N LEU A 275 -5.52 0.90 3.09
CA LEU A 275 -6.05 2.26 3.04
C LEU A 275 -5.00 3.23 2.51
N ARG A 276 -5.44 4.40 2.06
CA ARG A 276 -4.54 5.51 1.73
C ARG A 276 -3.81 6.00 2.98
N ALA A 277 -2.50 6.22 2.88
CA ALA A 277 -1.71 6.74 4.00
C ALA A 277 -0.59 7.67 3.52
N PRO A 278 -0.30 8.77 4.25
CA PRO A 278 0.76 9.69 3.87
C PRO A 278 2.13 9.20 4.32
N TYR A 279 3.17 9.66 3.63
CA TYR A 279 4.53 9.70 4.16
C TYR A 279 4.67 10.91 5.09
N ILE A 280 4.89 10.69 6.38
CA ILE A 280 5.04 11.75 7.39
C ILE A 280 6.46 12.30 7.32
N THR A 281 6.60 13.59 7.05
CA THR A 281 7.86 14.32 7.07
C THR A 281 7.99 15.10 8.38
N ASP A 282 9.13 15.75 8.61
CA ASP A 282 9.30 16.60 9.80
C ASP A 282 8.42 17.87 9.72
N THR A 283 8.08 18.29 8.50
CA THR A 283 7.31 19.50 8.22
C THR A 283 5.84 19.24 7.92
N GLY A 284 5.42 17.99 7.74
CA GLY A 284 4.03 17.67 7.37
C GLY A 284 3.82 16.24 6.90
N ALA A 285 3.03 16.09 5.83
CA ALA A 285 2.62 14.81 5.29
C ALA A 285 2.54 14.87 3.76
N ASP A 286 3.29 14.00 3.09
CA ASP A 286 3.23 13.83 1.65
C ASP A 286 2.31 12.65 1.30
N TRP A 287 1.18 12.96 0.67
CA TRP A 287 0.23 11.95 0.21
C TRP A 287 0.62 11.36 -1.14
N GLY A 288 1.67 11.87 -1.77
CA GLY A 288 2.12 11.50 -3.10
C GLY A 288 1.19 12.02 -4.20
N GLN A 289 1.77 12.37 -5.35
CA GLN A 289 1.08 12.96 -6.48
C GLN A 289 1.06 12.03 -7.69
N LEU A 290 -0.08 11.97 -8.39
CA LEU A 290 -0.16 11.39 -9.73
C LEU A 290 0.28 12.43 -10.77
N CYS A 291 0.88 11.96 -11.86
CA CYS A 291 1.39 12.82 -12.92
C CYS A 291 0.38 12.94 -14.07
N LYS A 292 -0.11 14.15 -14.34
CA LYS A 292 -0.95 14.51 -15.49
C LYS A 292 -0.25 14.19 -16.81
N GLY A 293 1.07 14.34 -16.85
CA GLY A 293 1.90 13.90 -17.97
C GLY A 293 1.81 12.39 -18.24
N CYS A 294 1.77 11.54 -17.21
CA CYS A 294 1.56 10.11 -17.41
C CYS A 294 0.16 9.80 -17.99
N GLN A 295 -0.87 10.57 -17.62
CA GLN A 295 -2.20 10.42 -18.22
C GLN A 295 -2.21 10.81 -19.70
N ILE A 296 -1.52 11.91 -20.08
CA ILE A 296 -1.36 12.30 -21.48
C ILE A 296 -0.61 11.22 -22.26
N THR A 297 0.49 10.71 -21.69
CA THR A 297 1.29 9.61 -22.24
C THR A 297 0.41 8.39 -22.55
N TYR A 298 -0.44 7.99 -21.61
CA TYR A 298 -1.38 6.88 -21.79
C TYR A 298 -2.44 7.17 -22.87
N LYS A 299 -3.01 8.39 -22.89
CA LYS A 299 -4.00 8.82 -23.91
C LYS A 299 -3.40 8.82 -25.32
N ASP A 300 -2.19 9.33 -25.49
CA ASP A 300 -1.49 9.35 -26.78
C ASP A 300 -1.12 7.94 -27.24
N PHE A 301 -0.74 7.05 -26.30
CA PHE A 301 -0.56 5.63 -26.58
C PHE A 301 -1.84 4.99 -27.12
N LEU A 302 -2.99 5.14 -26.43
CA LEU A 302 -4.26 4.57 -26.87
C LEU A 302 -4.71 5.10 -28.24
N ARG A 303 -4.43 6.37 -28.52
CA ARG A 303 -4.76 7.03 -29.79
C ARG A 303 -3.72 6.81 -30.90
N ARG A 304 -2.66 6.04 -30.64
CA ARG A 304 -1.54 5.80 -31.58
C ARG A 304 -0.89 7.10 -32.08
N ARG A 305 -0.82 8.12 -31.22
CA ARG A 305 -0.21 9.43 -31.52
C ARG A 305 1.23 9.54 -31.04
N MET A 306 1.68 8.60 -30.21
CA MET A 306 3.02 8.58 -29.66
C MET A 306 4.04 8.14 -30.72
N PRO A 307 5.21 8.81 -30.84
CA PRO A 307 6.25 8.42 -31.77
C PRO A 307 6.72 6.98 -31.53
N ALA A 308 6.87 6.20 -32.60
CA ALA A 308 7.17 4.78 -32.51
C ALA A 308 8.49 4.47 -31.77
N ARG A 309 9.48 5.36 -31.92
CA ARG A 309 10.80 5.25 -31.29
C ARG A 309 10.78 5.36 -29.77
N LEU A 310 9.75 5.98 -29.19
CA LEU A 310 9.62 6.10 -27.73
C LEU A 310 8.99 4.86 -27.06
N TYR A 311 8.32 3.98 -27.80
CA TYR A 311 7.63 2.83 -27.19
C TYR A 311 8.57 1.89 -26.43
N PRO A 312 9.73 1.46 -26.98
CA PRO A 312 10.64 0.57 -26.27
C PRO A 312 11.21 1.20 -25.00
N ARG A 313 11.35 2.53 -24.97
CA ARG A 313 11.83 3.28 -23.79
C ARG A 313 10.79 3.32 -22.67
N LEU A 314 9.54 3.62 -23.01
CA LEU A 314 8.46 3.75 -22.02
C LEU A 314 7.92 2.39 -21.55
N CYS A 315 7.92 1.41 -22.45
CA CYS A 315 7.36 0.09 -22.20
C CYS A 315 8.14 -0.96 -23.03
N PRO A 316 9.33 -1.39 -22.54
CA PRO A 316 10.17 -2.37 -23.25
C PRO A 316 9.38 -3.61 -23.64
N PRO A 317 9.46 -4.10 -24.88
CA PRO A 317 8.61 -5.20 -25.34
C PRO A 317 8.89 -6.48 -24.53
N ILE A 318 7.82 -7.15 -24.12
CA ILE A 318 7.90 -8.47 -23.46
C ILE A 318 7.11 -9.45 -24.33
N PRO A 319 7.73 -10.58 -24.77
CA PRO A 319 7.07 -11.54 -25.63
C PRO A 319 5.73 -12.01 -25.05
N LYS A 320 4.67 -12.01 -25.87
CA LYS A 320 3.30 -12.47 -25.52
C LYS A 320 2.62 -11.67 -24.40
N VAL A 321 3.11 -10.49 -24.05
CA VAL A 321 2.52 -9.61 -23.03
C VAL A 321 1.99 -8.34 -23.67
N ARG A 322 0.74 -7.97 -23.37
CA ARG A 322 0.13 -6.73 -23.86
C ARG A 322 0.79 -5.51 -23.21
N SER A 323 1.10 -4.49 -24.01
CA SER A 323 1.70 -3.25 -23.53
C SER A 323 0.72 -2.35 -22.77
N GLU A 324 -0.58 -2.41 -23.10
CA GLU A 324 -1.60 -1.51 -22.55
C GLU A 324 -1.67 -1.52 -21.00
N PRO A 325 -1.78 -2.67 -20.29
CA PRO A 325 -1.79 -2.66 -18.82
C PRO A 325 -0.53 -2.08 -18.18
N ARG A 326 0.60 -2.11 -18.90
CA ARG A 326 1.88 -1.57 -18.45
C ARG A 326 1.96 -0.07 -18.71
N MET A 327 1.43 0.40 -19.84
CA MET A 327 1.24 1.82 -20.12
C MET A 327 0.25 2.45 -19.13
N PHE A 328 -0.83 1.74 -18.79
CA PHE A 328 -1.77 2.18 -17.76
C PHE A 328 -1.08 2.32 -16.40
N ALA A 329 -0.15 1.43 -16.05
CA ALA A 329 0.57 1.50 -14.78
C ALA A 329 1.38 2.80 -14.59
N LEU A 330 1.63 3.57 -15.65
CA LEU A 330 2.25 4.90 -15.51
C LEU A 330 1.30 5.90 -14.84
N THR A 331 -0.01 5.76 -15.04
CA THR A 331 -1.04 6.71 -14.57
C THR A 331 -1.41 6.54 -13.10
N THR A 332 -0.98 5.45 -12.48
CA THR A 332 -1.31 5.05 -11.10
C THR A 332 -0.12 5.14 -10.15
N ARG A 333 1.07 5.48 -10.68
CA ARG A 333 2.28 5.69 -9.89
C ARG A 333 2.20 7.03 -9.18
N LEU A 334 2.12 6.94 -7.88
CA LEU A 334 2.30 8.09 -7.01
C LEU A 334 3.79 8.37 -6.88
N ARG A 335 4.10 9.63 -6.66
CA ARG A 335 5.47 10.11 -6.46
C ARG A 335 5.46 11.04 -5.27
N SER A 336 6.54 11.08 -4.50
CA SER A 336 6.75 12.19 -3.57
C SER A 336 6.92 13.50 -4.34
N ARG A 337 6.88 14.65 -3.65
CA ARG A 337 7.15 15.95 -4.28
C ARG A 337 8.47 15.96 -5.06
N HIS A 338 9.55 15.52 -4.42
CA HIS A 338 10.86 15.39 -5.06
C HIS A 338 10.87 14.35 -6.20
N GLY A 339 10.16 13.23 -6.00
CA GLY A 339 9.96 12.22 -7.04
C GLY A 339 9.20 12.75 -8.27
N MET A 340 8.32 13.74 -8.11
CA MET A 340 7.61 14.37 -9.22
C MET A 340 8.53 15.23 -10.06
N LEU A 341 9.39 16.04 -9.43
CA LEU A 341 10.37 16.89 -10.13
C LEU A 341 11.34 16.05 -10.96
N THR A 342 11.98 15.06 -10.33
CA THR A 342 12.89 14.13 -11.02
C THR A 342 12.21 13.34 -12.15
N HIS A 343 10.92 13.02 -11.99
CA HIS A 343 10.14 12.36 -13.02
C HIS A 343 9.79 13.29 -14.20
N ALA A 344 9.57 14.58 -13.95
CA ALA A 344 9.11 15.54 -14.96
C ALA A 344 10.04 15.59 -16.17
N ASP A 345 11.36 15.54 -15.93
CA ASP A 345 12.39 15.61 -16.98
C ASP A 345 12.41 14.41 -17.93
N HIS A 346 11.83 13.29 -17.51
CA HIS A 346 11.85 12.02 -18.24
C HIS A 346 10.45 11.57 -18.68
N CYS A 347 9.42 12.39 -18.42
CA CYS A 347 8.04 12.05 -18.71
C CYS A 347 7.58 12.72 -20.00
N TYR A 348 7.30 11.90 -21.02
CA TYR A 348 6.78 12.36 -22.32
C TYR A 348 5.65 13.39 -22.18
N GLY A 349 4.59 13.06 -21.44
CA GLY A 349 3.48 14.00 -21.30
C GLY A 349 3.77 15.18 -20.37
N ALA A 350 4.73 15.09 -19.45
CA ALA A 350 5.11 16.23 -18.61
C ALA A 350 5.86 17.28 -19.42
N LEU A 351 6.77 16.85 -20.30
CA LEU A 351 7.47 17.74 -21.23
C LEU A 351 6.49 18.46 -22.16
N LYS A 352 5.42 17.77 -22.63
CA LYS A 352 4.33 18.43 -23.38
C LYS A 352 3.65 19.54 -22.58
N ILE A 353 3.39 19.33 -21.29
CA ILE A 353 2.72 20.32 -20.43
C ILE A 353 3.65 21.50 -20.11
N LEU A 354 4.90 21.21 -19.74
CA LEU A 354 5.82 22.22 -19.23
C LEU A 354 6.46 23.06 -20.34
N ARG A 355 6.68 22.47 -21.51
CA ARG A 355 7.43 23.08 -22.62
C ARG A 355 6.58 23.31 -23.88
N ASN A 356 5.30 22.95 -23.86
CA ASN A 356 4.38 23.05 -25.01
C ASN A 356 4.89 22.40 -26.30
N LEU A 357 5.63 21.30 -26.17
CA LEU A 357 6.25 20.60 -27.29
C LEU A 357 5.25 19.70 -28.03
N SER A 358 5.44 19.59 -29.34
CA SER A 358 4.83 18.56 -30.20
C SER A 358 5.37 17.17 -29.87
N ASN A 359 4.74 16.13 -30.44
CA ASN A 359 5.11 14.74 -30.13
C ASN A 359 6.55 14.41 -30.55
N GLU A 360 7.01 14.92 -31.69
CA GLU A 360 8.36 14.70 -32.21
C GLU A 360 9.41 15.49 -31.41
N GLU A 361 9.14 16.77 -31.09
CA GLU A 361 10.06 17.58 -30.28
C GLU A 361 10.28 17.00 -28.88
N VAL A 362 9.26 16.38 -28.28
CA VAL A 362 9.43 15.65 -27.01
C VAL A 362 10.31 14.42 -27.20
N ALA A 363 10.16 13.69 -28.31
CA ALA A 363 10.99 12.52 -28.57
C ALA A 363 12.46 12.91 -28.69
N ASP A 364 12.75 13.97 -29.43
CA ASP A 364 14.10 14.49 -29.63
C ASP A 364 14.70 14.98 -28.29
N ALA A 365 13.91 15.68 -27.47
CA ALA A 365 14.33 16.14 -26.15
C ALA A 365 14.64 14.97 -25.19
N LEU A 366 13.84 13.89 -25.23
CA LEU A 366 14.08 12.71 -24.41
C LEU A 366 15.35 11.97 -24.85
N GLU A 367 15.60 11.85 -26.15
CA GLU A 367 16.80 11.19 -26.69
C GLU A 367 18.09 11.97 -26.38
N ALA A 368 18.05 13.31 -26.44
CA ALA A 368 19.17 14.17 -26.06
C ALA A 368 19.56 14.03 -24.57
N ASN A 369 18.59 13.80 -23.69
CA ASN A 369 18.85 13.56 -22.26
C ASN A 369 19.58 12.22 -21.99
N ASP A 370 19.43 11.23 -22.87
CA ASP A 370 20.09 9.91 -22.71
C ASP A 370 21.54 9.94 -23.18
N THR A 371 21.91 10.81 -24.11
CA THR A 371 23.30 10.94 -24.61
C THR A 371 24.23 11.67 -23.64
N GLN A 372 23.69 12.25 -22.57
CA GLN A 372 24.44 12.94 -21.51
C GLN A 372 24.68 12.06 -20.26
N ARG A 373 24.30 10.78 -20.29
CA ARG A 373 24.61 9.76 -19.27
C ARG A 373 25.57 8.73 -19.83
#